data_AF-A0A9E1CC46-F1
#
_entry.id   AF-A0A9E1CC46-F1
#
_cell.length_a   1.000
_cell.length_b   1.000
_cell.length_c   1.000
_cell.angle_alpha   90.00
_cell.angle_beta   90.00
_cell.angle_gamma   90.00
#
_symmetry.space_group_name_H-M   'P 1'
#
loop_
_entity.id
_entity.type
_entity.pdbx_description
1 polymer ?
#
loop_
_entity_poly.entity_id
_entity_poly.type
_entity_poly.pdbx_seq_one_letter_code
_entity_poly.pdbx_strand_id
1 'polypeptide(L)'
;MEGKTGSLDLYRSEVPAILKKLAPKVLTYLREKREYERFEELERMLEKNGDSSSTRRLRRSEPRFDEPAPVRQFELEIQLRHPYWGSFRQKISAPVFMHDEPNLDDYKRDYEQKVTELHTLAVNLMKILDPSAPEHRNVGGTDSEKQPQTRPQPAPQTDTVTELKRYKELLDAGILSEEEFTAKKKQLLGI
;
A
#
# COMPACT_ATOMS: atom_id res chain seq x y z
N MET A 1 -1.58 0.61 8.77
CA MET A 1 -3.05 0.65 8.75
C MET A 1 -3.44 0.74 10.20
N GLU A 2 -3.95 1.88 10.65
CA GLU A 2 -4.55 2.00 11.99
C GLU A 2 -6.05 2.12 11.75
N GLY A 3 -6.89 1.47 12.54
CA GLY A 3 -8.33 1.65 12.42
C GLY A 3 -8.84 2.28 13.70
N LYS A 4 -9.23 3.56 13.68
CA LYS A 4 -10.07 4.11 14.75
C LYS A 4 -11.49 3.58 14.59
N THR A 5 -12.24 3.52 15.69
CA THR A 5 -13.62 3.00 15.71
C THR A 5 -14.45 3.54 14.54
N GLY A 6 -14.84 2.66 13.62
CA GLY A 6 -15.64 2.99 12.42
C GLY A 6 -14.86 3.56 11.23
N SER A 7 -13.53 3.57 11.22
CA SER A 7 -12.72 4.08 10.11
C SER A 7 -11.44 3.28 9.89
N LEU A 8 -10.98 3.20 8.64
CA LEU A 8 -9.74 2.55 8.22
C LEU A 8 -8.72 3.62 7.81
N ASP A 9 -7.72 3.88 8.65
CA ASP A 9 -6.64 4.82 8.37
C ASP A 9 -5.50 4.13 7.62
N LEU A 10 -5.35 4.51 6.35
CA LEU A 10 -4.24 4.11 5.47
C LEU A 10 -3.06 5.06 5.63
N TYR A 11 -1.87 4.50 5.84
CA TYR A 11 -0.62 5.26 5.95
C TYR A 11 0.19 5.11 4.67
N ARG A 12 0.85 6.18 4.26
CA ARG A 12 1.75 6.15 3.10
C ARG A 12 2.94 5.25 3.41
N SER A 13 3.18 4.27 2.55
CA SER A 13 4.32 3.36 2.67
C SER A 13 5.63 4.05 2.28
N GLU A 14 6.68 3.82 3.06
CA GLU A 14 8.06 4.23 2.76
C GLU A 14 8.79 3.24 1.85
N VAL A 15 8.22 2.06 1.62
CA VAL A 15 8.82 0.97 0.83
C VAL A 15 9.23 1.42 -0.58
N PRO A 16 8.42 2.18 -1.34
CA PRO A 16 8.83 2.66 -2.66
C PRO A 16 10.05 3.59 -2.62
N ALA A 17 10.22 4.38 -1.55
CA ALA A 17 11.37 5.25 -1.40
C ALA A 17 12.64 4.46 -1.02
N ILE A 18 12.49 3.42 -0.21
CA ILE A 18 13.57 2.50 0.16
C ILE A 18 14.04 1.71 -1.07
N LEU A 19 13.12 1.20 -1.90
CA LEU A 19 13.46 0.48 -3.13
C LEU A 19 14.28 1.35 -4.11
N LYS A 20 13.94 2.64 -4.24
CA LYS A 20 14.73 3.58 -5.06
C LYS A 20 16.17 3.74 -4.56
N LYS A 21 16.38 3.70 -3.24
CA LYS A 21 17.74 3.75 -2.64
C LYS A 21 18.51 2.45 -2.84
N LEU A 22 17.82 1.31 -2.93
CA LEU A 22 18.41 -0.01 -3.19
C LEU A 22 18.74 -0.25 -4.67
N ALA A 23 18.08 0.44 -5.61
CA ALA A 23 18.34 0.35 -7.05
C ALA A 23 19.84 0.37 -7.44
N PRO A 24 20.67 1.35 -7.00
CA PRO A 24 22.09 1.34 -7.34
C PRO A 24 22.85 0.13 -6.78
N LYS A 25 22.49 -0.37 -5.58
CA LYS A 25 23.13 -1.55 -4.97
C LYS A 25 22.82 -2.83 -5.74
N VAL A 26 21.59 -2.96 -6.23
CA VAL A 26 21.20 -4.09 -7.09
C VAL A 26 21.96 -4.03 -8.42
N LEU A 27 22.13 -2.83 -9.00
CA LEU A 27 22.91 -2.67 -10.23
C LEU A 27 24.40 -3.01 -10.07
N THR A 28 25.02 -2.67 -8.94
CA THR A 28 26.40 -3.07 -8.65
C THR A 28 26.52 -4.58 -8.52
N TYR A 29 25.60 -5.20 -7.80
CA TYR A 29 25.55 -6.65 -7.64
C TYR A 29 25.39 -7.38 -8.98
N LEU A 30 24.44 -6.96 -9.83
CA LEU A 30 24.24 -7.56 -11.15
C LEU A 30 25.43 -7.36 -12.09
N ARG A 31 26.25 -6.33 -11.89
CA ARG A 31 27.51 -6.16 -12.61
C ARG A 31 28.55 -7.15 -12.13
N GLU A 32 28.73 -7.26 -10.82
CA GLU A 32 29.67 -8.20 -10.20
C GLU A 32 29.32 -9.66 -10.55
N LYS A 33 28.03 -10.02 -10.52
CA LYS A 33 27.56 -11.35 -10.94
C LYS A 33 27.92 -11.65 -12.41
N ARG A 34 27.68 -10.70 -13.33
CA ARG A 34 28.08 -10.86 -14.75
C ARG A 34 29.59 -10.89 -14.96
N GLU A 35 30.36 -10.20 -14.13
CA GLU A 35 31.83 -10.28 -14.16
C GLU A 35 32.31 -11.64 -13.67
N TYR A 36 31.67 -12.16 -12.61
CA TYR A 36 31.92 -13.50 -12.09
C TYR A 36 31.62 -14.58 -13.14
N GLU A 37 30.43 -14.55 -13.77
CA GLU A 37 30.04 -15.49 -14.83
C GLU A 37 31.03 -15.47 -16.01
N ARG A 38 31.41 -14.28 -16.50
CA ARG A 38 32.42 -14.14 -17.57
C ARG A 38 33.79 -14.69 -17.18
N PHE A 39 34.20 -14.47 -15.93
CA PHE A 39 35.46 -14.99 -15.43
C PHE A 39 35.42 -16.52 -15.31
N GLU A 40 34.31 -17.07 -14.81
CA GLU A 40 34.11 -18.51 -14.69
C GLU A 40 34.09 -19.20 -16.06
N GLU A 41 33.46 -18.60 -17.08
CA GLU A 41 33.49 -19.09 -18.46
C GLU A 41 34.92 -19.13 -19.03
N LEU A 42 35.70 -18.06 -18.82
CA LEU A 42 37.10 -18.00 -19.23
C LEU A 42 37.94 -19.07 -18.52
N GLU A 43 37.69 -19.27 -17.21
CA GLU A 43 38.34 -20.31 -16.42
C GLU A 43 38.03 -21.70 -16.98
N ARG A 44 36.75 -21.99 -17.28
CA ARG A 44 36.34 -23.26 -17.91
C ARG A 44 37.01 -23.47 -19.27
N MET A 45 37.22 -22.41 -20.06
CA MET A 45 37.96 -22.52 -21.33
C MET A 45 39.46 -22.79 -21.14
N LEU A 46 40.09 -22.13 -20.16
CA LEU A 46 41.52 -22.34 -19.84
C LEU A 46 41.77 -23.74 -19.26
N GLU A 47 40.87 -24.24 -18.40
CA GLU A 47 40.90 -25.61 -17.89
C GLU A 47 40.77 -26.64 -19.03
N LYS A 48 39.89 -26.40 -20.00
CA LYS A 48 39.75 -27.26 -21.20
C LYS A 48 41.00 -27.27 -22.07
N ASN A 49 41.75 -26.16 -22.10
CA ASN A 49 42.99 -26.02 -22.86
C ASN A 49 44.23 -26.59 -22.11
N GLY A 50 44.05 -27.17 -20.92
CA GLY A 50 45.11 -27.85 -20.17
C GLY A 50 46.00 -26.92 -19.33
N ASP A 51 45.69 -25.62 -19.28
CA ASP A 51 46.49 -24.62 -18.54
C ASP A 51 45.94 -24.42 -17.12
N SER A 52 45.89 -25.52 -16.34
CA SER A 52 45.21 -25.59 -15.03
C SER A 52 46.06 -25.18 -13.82
N SER A 53 47.30 -24.72 -14.04
CA SER A 53 48.23 -24.37 -12.95
C SER A 53 47.94 -23.00 -12.33
N SER A 54 47.38 -22.07 -13.11
CA SER A 54 47.15 -20.68 -12.70
C SER A 54 45.72 -20.41 -12.21
N THR A 55 44.76 -21.26 -12.57
CA THR A 55 43.32 -21.06 -12.33
C THR A 55 42.88 -21.43 -10.90
N ARG A 56 43.42 -22.52 -10.33
CA ARG A 56 43.07 -23.00 -8.97
C ARG A 56 43.26 -21.98 -7.84
N ARG A 57 44.07 -20.92 -8.03
CA ARG A 57 44.36 -19.90 -7.01
C ARG A 57 43.39 -18.71 -7.03
N LEU A 58 42.51 -18.62 -8.04
CA LEU A 58 41.66 -17.46 -8.30
C LEU A 58 40.17 -17.76 -8.20
N ARG A 59 39.77 -18.84 -7.51
CA ARG A 59 38.36 -19.13 -7.20
C ARG A 59 37.79 -17.99 -6.35
N ARG A 60 37.30 -16.95 -7.01
CA ARG A 60 36.52 -15.88 -6.38
C ARG A 60 35.24 -16.50 -5.85
N SER A 61 34.76 -16.04 -4.70
CA SER A 61 33.45 -16.42 -4.21
C SER A 61 32.37 -15.81 -5.10
N GLU A 62 31.32 -16.58 -5.37
CA GLU A 62 30.12 -16.08 -6.03
C GLU A 62 29.58 -14.88 -5.24
N PRO A 63 29.37 -13.71 -5.89
CA PRO A 63 28.81 -12.56 -5.21
C PRO A 63 27.38 -12.88 -4.77
N ARG A 64 26.99 -12.45 -3.56
CA ARG A 64 25.63 -12.60 -3.03
C ARG A 64 25.02 -11.26 -2.66
N PHE A 65 23.71 -11.13 -2.84
CA PHE A 65 22.97 -9.92 -2.47
C PHE A 65 22.35 -10.09 -1.08
N ASP A 66 23.11 -9.74 -0.04
CA ASP A 66 22.72 -9.91 1.36
C ASP A 66 22.08 -8.64 1.97
N GLU A 67 21.32 -7.87 1.18
CA GLU A 67 20.61 -6.69 1.71
C GLU A 67 19.24 -7.08 2.30
N PRO A 68 18.88 -6.55 3.49
CA PRO A 68 17.63 -6.89 4.13
C PRO A 68 16.43 -6.32 3.35
N ALA A 69 15.34 -7.10 3.30
CA ALA A 69 14.07 -6.65 2.75
C ALA A 69 13.55 -5.38 3.47
N PRO A 70 13.00 -4.38 2.73
CA PRO A 70 12.46 -3.15 3.29
C PRO A 70 11.42 -3.39 4.38
N VAL A 71 10.58 -4.41 4.19
CA VAL A 71 9.58 -4.86 5.16
C VAL A 71 9.93 -6.27 5.59
N ARG A 72 10.02 -6.48 6.89
CA ARG A 72 10.27 -7.81 7.47
C ARG A 72 8.97 -8.53 7.82
N GLN A 73 7.99 -7.80 8.35
CA GLN A 73 6.71 -8.33 8.82
C GLN A 73 5.64 -7.24 8.71
N PHE A 74 4.40 -7.67 8.48
CA PHE A 74 3.22 -6.84 8.65
C PHE A 74 2.59 -7.13 10.02
N GLU A 75 2.26 -6.10 10.77
CA GLU A 75 1.49 -6.24 12.01
C GLU A 75 0.06 -5.79 11.76
N LEU A 76 -0.88 -6.69 12.01
CA LEU A 76 -2.31 -6.43 11.97
C LEU A 76 -2.81 -6.34 13.41
N GLU A 77 -3.40 -5.20 13.77
CA GLU A 77 -4.10 -5.01 15.03
C GLU A 77 -5.55 -4.65 14.77
N ILE A 78 -6.46 -5.41 15.37
CA ILE A 78 -7.90 -5.19 15.32
C ILE A 78 -8.37 -4.96 16.74
N GLN A 79 -8.94 -3.78 17.03
CA GLN A 79 -9.53 -3.48 18.32
C GLN A 79 -11.05 -3.58 18.21
N LEU A 80 -11.66 -4.44 19.03
CA LEU A 80 -13.10 -4.66 19.03
C LEU A 80 -13.70 -4.16 20.35
N ARG A 81 -14.80 -3.43 20.28
CA ARG A 81 -15.61 -3.11 21.46
C ARG A 81 -16.64 -4.23 21.68
N HIS A 82 -16.17 -5.40 22.10
CA HIS A 82 -17.02 -6.55 22.37
C HIS A 82 -16.78 -7.12 23.79
N PRO A 83 -17.83 -7.55 24.53
CA PRO A 83 -17.70 -8.01 25.92
C PRO A 83 -16.72 -9.18 26.13
N TYR A 84 -16.50 -9.99 25.09
CA TYR A 84 -15.67 -11.19 25.14
C TYR A 84 -14.40 -11.13 24.27
N TRP A 85 -14.24 -10.08 23.45
CA TRP A 85 -13.07 -9.88 22.58
C TRP A 85 -12.68 -8.40 22.53
N GLY A 86 -11.51 -8.06 23.09
CA GLY A 86 -11.02 -6.67 23.16
C GLY A 86 -10.03 -6.27 22.07
N SER A 87 -9.12 -7.17 21.68
CA SER A 87 -8.15 -6.90 20.62
C SER A 87 -7.58 -8.19 20.05
N PHE A 88 -7.32 -8.19 18.75
CA PHE A 88 -6.60 -9.24 18.04
C PHE A 88 -5.36 -8.64 17.39
N ARG A 89 -4.19 -9.25 17.64
CA ARG A 89 -2.94 -8.85 17.00
C ARG A 89 -2.31 -10.04 16.31
N GLN A 90 -2.01 -9.91 15.01
CA GLN A 90 -1.41 -10.96 14.20
C GLN A 90 -0.21 -10.43 13.43
N LYS A 91 0.86 -11.23 13.41
CA LYS A 91 2.02 -11.00 12.56
C LYS A 91 1.85 -11.76 11.26
N ILE A 92 2.02 -11.07 10.15
CA ILE A 92 1.85 -11.59 8.79
C ILE A 92 3.21 -11.47 8.08
N SER A 93 3.60 -12.54 7.38
CA SER A 93 4.88 -12.59 6.68
C SER A 93 4.93 -11.52 5.59
N ALA A 94 6.05 -10.81 5.49
CA ALA A 94 6.33 -9.92 4.38
C ALA A 94 6.98 -10.68 3.20
N PRO A 95 6.93 -10.12 1.98
CA PRO A 95 7.75 -10.59 0.87
C PRO A 95 9.24 -10.53 1.22
N VAL A 96 10.02 -11.43 0.63
CA VAL A 96 11.47 -11.57 0.86
C VAL A 96 12.20 -11.33 -0.46
N PHE A 97 13.43 -10.80 -0.42
CA PHE A 97 14.26 -10.76 -1.62
C PHE A 97 14.78 -12.14 -1.98
N MET A 98 14.75 -12.45 -3.27
CA MET A 98 15.50 -13.58 -3.82
C MET A 98 16.99 -13.23 -3.75
N HIS A 99 17.78 -14.06 -3.08
CA HIS A 99 19.20 -13.81 -2.84
C HIS A 99 20.03 -14.03 -4.12
N ASP A 100 19.56 -14.93 -4.99
CA ASP A 100 20.27 -15.33 -6.20
C ASP A 100 19.99 -14.38 -7.38
N GLU A 101 18.79 -13.80 -7.43
CA GLU A 101 18.33 -12.84 -8.44
C GLU A 101 17.50 -11.71 -7.81
N PRO A 102 18.15 -10.67 -7.27
CA PRO A 102 17.45 -9.56 -6.65
C PRO A 102 16.74 -8.72 -7.72
N ASN A 103 15.43 -8.94 -7.88
CA ASN A 103 14.56 -8.11 -8.70
C ASN A 103 13.68 -7.20 -7.82
N LEU A 104 13.93 -5.89 -7.91
CA LEU A 104 13.18 -4.88 -7.17
C LEU A 104 11.73 -4.77 -7.66
N ASP A 105 11.46 -5.01 -8.94
CA ASP A 105 10.13 -4.88 -9.52
C ASP A 105 9.23 -6.05 -9.10
N ASP A 106 9.78 -7.27 -9.05
CA ASP A 106 9.05 -8.43 -8.52
C ASP A 106 8.72 -8.24 -7.04
N TYR A 107 9.70 -7.82 -6.21
CA TYR A 107 9.46 -7.53 -4.80
C TYR A 107 8.38 -6.44 -4.63
N LYS A 108 8.43 -5.39 -5.45
CA LYS A 108 7.44 -4.31 -5.41
C LYS A 108 6.04 -4.84 -5.74
N ARG A 109 5.90 -5.67 -6.77
CA ARG A 109 4.63 -6.29 -7.14
C ARG A 109 4.06 -7.14 -6.00
N ASP A 110 4.89 -8.00 -5.42
CA ASP A 110 4.47 -8.88 -4.33
C ASP A 110 4.08 -8.09 -3.08
N TYR A 111 4.80 -7.00 -2.78
CA TYR A 111 4.45 -6.07 -1.72
C TYR A 111 3.10 -5.39 -1.97
N GLU A 112 2.89 -4.83 -3.17
CA GLU A 112 1.62 -4.17 -3.53
C GLU A 112 0.44 -5.15 -3.50
N GLN A 113 0.64 -6.39 -3.95
CA GLN A 113 -0.36 -7.45 -3.85
C GLN A 113 -0.69 -7.76 -2.39
N LYS A 114 0.32 -7.97 -1.52
CA LYS A 114 0.09 -8.24 -0.10
C LYS A 114 -0.63 -7.09 0.61
N VAL A 115 -0.29 -5.84 0.30
CA VAL A 115 -0.99 -4.67 0.84
C VAL A 115 -2.45 -4.65 0.39
N THR A 116 -2.73 -5.00 -0.87
CA THR A 116 -4.09 -5.08 -1.42
C THR A 116 -4.91 -6.19 -0.76
N GLU A 117 -4.31 -7.36 -0.54
CA GLU A 117 -4.94 -8.48 0.18
C GLU A 117 -5.31 -8.07 1.62
N LEU A 118 -4.38 -7.42 2.33
CA LEU A 118 -4.60 -6.92 3.70
C LEU A 118 -5.68 -5.83 3.74
N HIS A 119 -5.69 -4.92 2.76
CA HIS A 119 -6.75 -3.91 2.63
C HIS A 119 -8.11 -4.56 2.43
N THR A 120 -8.21 -5.52 1.52
CA THR A 120 -9.45 -6.25 1.24
C THR A 120 -9.96 -6.99 2.47
N LEU A 121 -9.05 -7.65 3.20
CA LEU A 121 -9.39 -8.30 4.48
C LEU A 121 -9.92 -7.28 5.50
N ALA A 122 -9.25 -6.14 5.66
CA ALA A 122 -9.66 -5.10 6.60
C ALA A 122 -11.04 -4.51 6.27
N VAL A 123 -11.32 -4.22 4.98
CA VAL A 123 -12.63 -3.74 4.52
C VAL A 123 -13.72 -4.77 4.74
N ASN A 124 -13.44 -6.05 4.45
CA ASN A 124 -14.41 -7.12 4.68
C ASN A 124 -14.72 -7.29 6.17
N LEU A 125 -13.70 -7.23 7.03
CA LEU A 125 -13.88 -7.27 8.48
C LEU A 125 -14.70 -6.06 8.97
N MET A 126 -14.41 -4.86 8.47
CA MET A 126 -15.17 -3.66 8.78
C MET A 126 -16.65 -3.80 8.42
N LYS A 127 -16.97 -4.32 7.23
CA LYS A 127 -18.37 -4.56 6.79
C LYS A 127 -19.11 -5.59 7.65
N ILE A 128 -18.42 -6.63 8.11
CA ILE A 128 -19.02 -7.65 9.00
C ILE A 128 -19.28 -7.07 10.39
N LEU A 129 -18.39 -6.21 10.88
CA LEU A 129 -18.44 -5.64 12.23
C LEU A 129 -19.39 -4.43 12.33
N ASP A 130 -19.47 -3.61 11.29
CA ASP A 130 -20.34 -2.44 11.22
C ASP A 130 -20.80 -2.20 9.76
N PRO A 131 -22.02 -2.63 9.39
CA PRO A 131 -22.52 -2.50 8.03
C PRO A 131 -22.79 -1.04 7.59
N SER A 132 -22.68 -0.05 8.49
CA SER A 132 -22.86 1.38 8.19
C SER A 132 -21.54 2.19 8.10
N ALA A 133 -20.39 1.55 8.26
CA ALA A 133 -19.14 2.28 8.45
C ALA A 133 -18.54 2.83 7.12
N PRO A 134 -18.20 4.14 7.04
CA PRO A 134 -17.65 4.76 5.82
C PRO A 134 -16.13 4.54 5.65
N GLU A 135 -15.69 4.24 4.42
CA GLU A 135 -14.26 4.13 4.04
C GLU A 135 -13.68 5.52 3.75
N HIS A 136 -12.85 6.05 4.65
CA HIS A 136 -12.18 7.35 4.46
C HIS A 136 -10.76 7.16 3.92
N ARG A 137 -10.57 7.46 2.63
CA ARG A 137 -9.25 7.46 1.99
C ARG A 137 -8.58 8.82 2.22
N ASN A 138 -7.74 8.92 3.25
CA ASN A 138 -6.97 10.14 3.53
C ASN A 138 -5.92 10.39 2.42
N VAL A 139 -6.27 11.23 1.44
CA VAL A 139 -5.30 11.84 0.51
C VAL A 139 -4.74 13.07 1.22
N GLY A 140 -3.58 12.91 1.85
CA GLY A 140 -2.93 14.00 2.57
C GLY A 140 -2.60 15.19 1.68
N GLY A 141 -3.09 16.37 2.09
CA GLY A 141 -2.64 17.69 1.66
C GLY A 141 -2.65 18.62 2.87
N THR A 142 -1.46 18.80 3.46
CA THR A 142 -0.96 19.96 4.22
C THR A 142 -1.99 20.98 4.73
N ASP A 143 -2.22 21.01 6.05
CA ASP A 143 -1.72 22.10 6.92
C ASP A 143 -2.29 21.93 8.33
N SER A 144 -1.40 21.65 9.29
CA SER A 144 -1.67 21.91 10.70
C SER A 144 -1.50 23.40 10.92
N GLU A 145 -2.51 24.09 11.45
CA GLU A 145 -2.37 24.78 12.75
C GLU A 145 -3.67 25.50 13.20
N LYS A 146 -3.92 25.32 14.50
CA LYS A 146 -4.63 26.24 15.43
C LYS A 146 -6.16 26.29 15.40
N GLN A 147 -6.73 25.57 16.37
CA GLN A 147 -7.86 26.07 17.18
C GLN A 147 -7.45 27.39 17.88
N PRO A 148 -8.39 28.33 18.09
CA PRO A 148 -9.16 28.34 19.33
C PRO A 148 -10.67 28.60 19.17
N GLN A 149 -11.39 28.20 20.21
CA GLN A 149 -12.84 28.22 20.42
C GLN A 149 -13.47 29.63 20.36
N THR A 150 -14.72 29.75 19.85
CA THR A 150 -15.81 30.58 20.44
C THR A 150 -17.18 30.37 19.76
N ARG A 151 -18.19 30.03 20.58
CA ARG A 151 -19.65 30.34 20.55
C ARG A 151 -20.56 29.96 19.34
N PRO A 152 -21.89 29.78 19.60
CA PRO A 152 -22.81 29.01 18.75
C PRO A 152 -23.59 29.85 17.72
N GLN A 153 -23.90 29.23 16.57
CA GLN A 153 -24.97 29.47 15.55
C GLN A 153 -24.40 29.28 14.11
N PRO A 154 -25.21 28.97 13.08
CA PRO A 154 -26.34 28.02 12.93
C PRO A 154 -26.00 26.89 11.90
N ALA A 155 -26.95 25.97 11.70
CA ALA A 155 -26.83 24.71 10.94
C ALA A 155 -26.24 24.81 9.51
N PRO A 156 -25.54 23.75 9.04
CA PRO A 156 -24.83 23.75 7.76
C PRO A 156 -25.80 23.76 6.57
N GLN A 157 -25.79 24.85 5.80
CA GLN A 157 -26.51 24.97 4.52
C GLN A 157 -25.77 24.31 3.35
N THR A 158 -24.67 23.61 3.61
CA THR A 158 -23.86 22.94 2.58
C THR A 158 -24.46 21.61 2.13
N ASP A 159 -25.18 20.90 3.00
CA ASP A 159 -25.73 19.58 2.69
C ASP A 159 -26.91 19.67 1.71
N THR A 160 -27.71 20.75 1.77
CA THR A 160 -28.83 20.93 0.85
C THR A 160 -28.37 21.25 -0.57
N VAL A 161 -27.30 22.04 -0.73
CA VAL A 161 -26.78 22.42 -2.06
C VAL A 161 -26.10 21.23 -2.75
N THR A 162 -25.39 20.38 -2.00
CA THR A 162 -24.75 19.18 -2.54
C THR A 162 -25.79 18.13 -2.93
N GLU A 163 -26.82 17.93 -2.11
CA GLU A 163 -27.93 17.03 -2.42
C GLU A 163 -28.76 17.51 -3.62
N LEU A 164 -29.03 18.82 -3.73
CA LEU A 164 -29.73 19.38 -4.90
C LEU A 164 -28.94 19.18 -6.21
N LYS A 165 -27.61 19.28 -6.17
CA LYS A 165 -26.75 18.98 -7.33
C LYS A 165 -26.86 17.51 -7.73
N ARG A 166 -26.83 16.60 -6.74
CA ARG A 166 -26.98 15.15 -6.98
C ARG A 166 -28.35 14.79 -7.55
N TYR A 167 -29.43 15.41 -7.05
CA TYR A 167 -30.77 15.19 -7.59
C TYR A 167 -30.92 15.75 -9.02
N LYS A 168 -30.22 16.84 -9.35
CA LYS A 168 -30.21 17.39 -10.70
C LYS A 168 -29.49 16.46 -11.68
N GLU A 169 -28.35 15.90 -11.30
CA GLU A 169 -27.62 14.91 -12.12
C GLU A 169 -28.48 13.66 -12.39
N LEU A 170 -29.28 13.22 -11.43
CA LEU A 170 -30.19 12.08 -11.59
C LEU A 170 -31.37 12.38 -12.52
N LEU A 171 -31.87 13.63 -12.51
CA LEU A 171 -32.88 14.09 -13.46
C LEU A 171 -32.31 14.21 -14.88
N ASP A 172 -31.11 14.79 -15.03
CA ASP A 172 -30.43 14.93 -16.31
C ASP A 172 -30.05 13.56 -16.92
N ALA A 173 -29.79 12.56 -16.07
CA ALA A 173 -29.59 11.16 -16.46
C ALA A 173 -30.89 10.40 -16.80
N GLY A 174 -32.06 11.03 -16.63
CA GLY A 174 -33.38 10.43 -16.89
C GLY A 174 -33.79 9.33 -15.91
N ILE A 175 -33.05 9.19 -14.79
CA ILE A 175 -33.31 8.20 -13.74
C ILE A 175 -34.42 8.70 -12.80
N LEU A 176 -34.52 10.02 -12.65
CA LEU A 176 -35.52 10.69 -11.82
C LEU A 176 -36.42 11.55 -12.71
N SER A 177 -37.74 11.48 -12.48
CA SER A 177 -38.70 12.35 -13.17
C SER A 177 -38.72 13.77 -12.59
N GLU A 178 -39.19 14.74 -13.38
CA GLU A 178 -39.26 16.15 -12.96
C GLU A 178 -40.18 16.37 -11.75
N GLU A 179 -41.23 15.55 -11.62
CA GLU A 179 -42.15 15.55 -10.48
C GLU A 179 -41.47 15.07 -9.18
N GLU A 180 -40.63 14.05 -9.27
CA GLU A 180 -39.90 13.52 -8.11
C GLU A 180 -38.77 14.47 -7.67
N PHE A 181 -38.10 15.11 -8.62
CA PHE A 181 -37.10 16.14 -8.33
C PHE A 181 -37.70 17.34 -7.60
N THR A 182 -38.86 17.81 -8.05
CA THR A 182 -39.54 18.96 -7.42
C THR A 182 -40.08 18.62 -6.04
N ALA A 183 -40.61 17.42 -5.83
CA ALA A 183 -41.03 16.94 -4.50
C ALA A 183 -39.84 16.85 -3.53
N LYS A 184 -38.72 16.27 -3.96
CA LYS A 184 -37.50 16.16 -3.16
C LYS A 184 -36.86 17.52 -2.86
N LYS A 185 -36.85 18.44 -3.84
CA LYS A 185 -36.36 19.82 -3.67
C LYS A 185 -37.20 20.60 -2.67
N LYS A 186 -38.53 20.47 -2.71
CA LYS A 186 -39.45 21.08 -1.74
C LYS A 186 -39.26 20.51 -0.34
N GLN A 187 -39.12 19.19 -0.22
CA GLN A 187 -38.80 18.53 1.04
C GLN A 187 -37.47 19.03 1.64
N LEU A 188 -36.46 19.25 0.79
CA LEU A 188 -35.15 19.76 1.21
C LEU A 188 -35.19 21.23 1.65
N LEU A 189 -35.99 22.06 0.97
CA LEU A 189 -36.14 23.47 1.31
C LEU A 189 -37.20 23.72 2.40
N GLY A 190 -37.97 22.71 2.79
CA GLY A 190 -39.01 22.80 3.81
C GLY A 190 -40.20 23.68 3.42
N ILE A 191 -40.58 23.70 2.13
CA ILE A 191 -41.66 24.54 1.56
C ILE A 191 -42.74 23.68 0.92
#